data_AF-A0A954KHJ1-F1
#
_entry.id   AF-A0A954KHJ1-F1
#
_cell.length_a   1.000
_cell.length_b   1.000
_cell.length_c   1.000
_cell.angle_alpha   90.00
_cell.angle_beta   90.00
_cell.angle_gamma   90.00
#
_symmetry.space_group_name_H-M   'P 1'
#
loop_
_entity.id
_entity.type
_entity.pdbx_description
1 polymer ?
#
loop_
_entity_poly.entity_id
_entity_poly.type
_entity_poly.pdbx_seq_one_letter_code
_entity_poly.pdbx_strand_id
1 'polypeptide(L)'
;MRVVCSFLALICLASAVQGAESYDIVIYGGTSAAFSAAVQARRMGKSVIILEPREHVGGLTVSGLGSTDSGNKAAIGGVAREFYQRIKQHYDESSAWRQESAKGYSRYRPEDDAMWTFEPHVAEGIVRDMLKDAGVVVVTGEFLDRAQGAEMQGQRLVSLTMQSGRKVAGKVFIDATYEGDLLAAVGVSFTVGRESNAMYGETLNGVQVGHARSHQFVKQVDGYIVPGDPKSGLLPGIETDPGVDGEGDARVQAYNFRICMTDNKENQVPFAKPADYDEQEFELLLRNFEAGDMRLPLAIGMMPNRKTDVNNNHAVSTDFIGRNYDFPTAGDVERARIEQEHA
;
A
#
# COMPACT_ATOMS: atom_id res chain seq x y z
N MET A 1 -69.89 -34.31 -6.74
CA MET A 1 -68.72 -34.56 -5.86
C MET A 1 -67.49 -34.80 -6.73
N ARG A 2 -66.67 -33.76 -6.94
CA ARG A 2 -65.35 -33.89 -7.58
C ARG A 2 -64.32 -33.60 -6.50
N VAL A 3 -63.58 -34.62 -6.09
CA VAL A 3 -62.46 -34.50 -5.14
C VAL A 3 -61.24 -34.09 -5.95
N VAL A 4 -60.74 -32.88 -5.71
CA VAL A 4 -59.47 -32.38 -6.25
C VAL A 4 -58.41 -32.69 -5.21
N CYS A 5 -57.59 -33.72 -5.46
CA CYS A 5 -56.39 -33.99 -4.67
C CYS A 5 -55.31 -32.97 -5.03
N SER A 6 -55.00 -32.07 -4.10
CA SER A 6 -53.83 -31.18 -4.20
C SER A 6 -52.60 -31.92 -3.70
N PHE A 7 -51.65 -32.19 -4.60
CA PHE A 7 -50.30 -32.60 -4.24
C PHE A 7 -49.49 -31.35 -3.83
N LEU A 8 -49.19 -31.21 -2.54
CA LEU A 8 -48.14 -30.30 -2.08
C LEU A 8 -46.78 -30.97 -2.34
N ALA A 9 -46.01 -30.45 -3.29
CA ALA A 9 -44.60 -30.78 -3.44
C ALA A 9 -43.80 -30.00 -2.40
N LEU A 10 -43.29 -30.71 -1.39
CA LEU A 10 -42.36 -30.17 -0.41
C LEU A 10 -40.98 -30.06 -1.09
N ILE A 11 -40.62 -28.87 -1.56
CA ILE A 11 -39.25 -28.58 -2.02
C ILE A 11 -38.40 -28.36 -0.78
N CYS A 12 -37.71 -29.40 -0.31
CA CYS A 12 -36.62 -29.25 0.63
C CYS A 12 -35.43 -28.59 -0.08
N LEU A 13 -35.31 -27.27 0.07
CA LEU A 13 -34.05 -26.55 -0.14
C LEU A 13 -33.07 -26.99 0.94
N ALA A 14 -32.32 -28.05 0.67
CA ALA A 14 -31.13 -28.36 1.45
C ALA A 14 -30.07 -27.31 1.11
N SER A 15 -30.00 -26.25 1.91
CA SER A 15 -28.81 -25.40 1.95
C SER A 15 -27.63 -26.27 2.36
N ALA A 16 -26.79 -26.63 1.40
CA ALA A 16 -25.50 -27.23 1.70
C ALA A 16 -24.73 -26.19 2.53
N VAL A 17 -24.63 -26.42 3.84
CA VAL A 17 -23.65 -25.74 4.69
C VAL A 17 -22.31 -26.22 4.18
N GLN A 18 -21.74 -25.47 3.25
CA GLN A 18 -20.41 -25.73 2.72
C GLN A 18 -19.44 -25.51 3.89
N GLY A 19 -18.90 -26.61 4.41
CA GLY A 19 -17.96 -26.56 5.53
C GLY A 19 -16.79 -25.65 5.18
N ALA A 20 -16.27 -24.93 6.17
CA ALA A 20 -15.17 -23.99 5.97
C ALA A 20 -13.98 -24.69 5.27
N GLU A 21 -13.46 -24.09 4.21
CA GLU A 21 -12.21 -24.55 3.61
C GLU A 21 -11.09 -24.48 4.64
N SER A 22 -10.23 -25.50 4.73
CA SER A 22 -9.17 -25.55 5.76
C SER A 22 -7.78 -25.55 5.13
N TYR A 23 -6.92 -24.68 5.65
CA TYR A 23 -5.51 -24.58 5.26
C TYR A 23 -4.60 -24.70 6.49
N ASP A 24 -3.34 -25.08 6.28
CA ASP A 24 -2.34 -25.00 7.35
C ASP A 24 -2.08 -23.55 7.74
N ILE A 25 -2.01 -22.65 6.73
CA ILE A 25 -1.76 -21.22 6.92
C ILE A 25 -2.78 -20.41 6.12
N VAL A 26 -3.45 -19.47 6.80
CA VAL A 26 -4.32 -18.46 6.21
C VAL A 26 -3.63 -17.11 6.34
N ILE A 27 -3.40 -16.44 5.22
CA ILE A 27 -2.77 -15.12 5.19
C ILE A 27 -3.82 -14.10 4.79
N TYR A 28 -4.02 -13.06 5.60
CA TYR A 28 -4.91 -11.95 5.29
C TYR A 28 -4.08 -10.72 4.89
N GLY A 29 -4.35 -10.16 3.71
CA GLY A 29 -3.51 -9.18 3.05
C GLY A 29 -2.50 -9.81 2.09
N GLY A 30 -2.13 -9.04 1.07
CA GLY A 30 -1.40 -9.46 -0.12
C GLY A 30 -0.14 -8.62 -0.35
N THR A 31 0.50 -8.12 0.71
CA THR A 31 1.75 -7.36 0.60
C THR A 31 2.96 -8.25 0.30
N SER A 32 4.16 -7.66 0.26
CA SER A 32 5.40 -8.42 0.06
C SER A 32 5.66 -9.48 1.14
N ALA A 33 5.14 -9.25 2.35
CA ALA A 33 5.18 -10.24 3.43
C ALA A 33 4.30 -11.47 3.10
N ALA A 34 3.12 -11.25 2.52
CA ALA A 34 2.18 -12.31 2.15
C ALA A 34 2.78 -13.27 1.14
N PHE A 35 3.31 -12.75 0.02
CA PHE A 35 3.87 -13.62 -1.01
C PHE A 35 5.12 -14.35 -0.52
N SER A 36 5.99 -13.67 0.23
CA SER A 36 7.22 -14.28 0.74
C SER A 36 6.92 -15.43 1.71
N ALA A 37 5.99 -15.20 2.65
CA ALA A 37 5.55 -16.21 3.59
C ALA A 37 4.85 -17.38 2.89
N ALA A 38 3.97 -17.11 1.92
CA ALA A 38 3.22 -18.13 1.21
C ALA A 38 4.12 -19.04 0.37
N VAL A 39 5.02 -18.47 -0.43
CA VAL A 39 5.97 -19.24 -1.25
C VAL A 39 6.84 -20.13 -0.36
N GLN A 40 7.38 -19.58 0.73
CA GLN A 40 8.22 -20.35 1.64
C GLN A 40 7.43 -21.46 2.33
N ALA A 41 6.21 -21.18 2.80
CA ALA A 41 5.36 -22.18 3.45
C ALA A 41 4.97 -23.32 2.51
N ARG A 42 4.66 -23.03 1.24
CA ARG A 42 4.41 -24.05 0.21
C ARG A 42 5.63 -24.92 -0.04
N ARG A 43 6.84 -24.33 -0.11
CA ARG A 43 8.10 -25.08 -0.22
C ARG A 43 8.36 -26.00 0.98
N MET A 44 7.80 -25.66 2.15
CA MET A 44 7.80 -26.50 3.35
C MET A 44 6.65 -27.51 3.42
N GLY A 45 5.88 -27.68 2.34
CA GLY A 45 4.81 -28.66 2.22
C GLY A 45 3.52 -28.30 2.94
N LYS A 46 3.28 -27.01 3.26
CA LYS A 46 2.04 -26.52 3.90
C LYS A 46 1.00 -26.15 2.87
N SER A 47 -0.29 -26.30 3.18
CA SER A 47 -1.35 -25.66 2.39
C SER A 47 -1.51 -24.20 2.81
N VAL A 48 -1.62 -23.31 1.82
CA VAL A 48 -1.66 -21.85 2.05
C VAL A 48 -2.75 -21.23 1.19
N ILE A 49 -3.51 -20.32 1.80
CA ILE A 49 -4.39 -19.39 1.11
C ILE A 49 -4.02 -17.95 1.48
N ILE A 50 -4.00 -17.07 0.48
CA ILE A 50 -3.95 -15.61 0.64
C ILE A 50 -5.35 -15.06 0.35
N LEU A 51 -5.86 -14.27 1.29
CA LEU A 51 -7.10 -13.48 1.18
C LEU A 51 -6.69 -12.02 1.08
N GLU A 52 -6.72 -11.45 -0.12
CA GLU A 52 -6.35 -10.06 -0.40
C GLU A 52 -7.61 -9.21 -0.58
N PRO A 53 -7.79 -8.12 0.20
CA PRO A 53 -8.96 -7.25 0.06
C PRO A 53 -9.10 -6.59 -1.32
N ARG A 54 -7.99 -6.26 -1.99
CA ARG A 54 -7.98 -5.58 -3.29
C ARG A 54 -7.62 -6.53 -4.43
N GLU A 55 -7.33 -5.98 -5.60
CA GLU A 55 -7.09 -6.76 -6.83
C GLU A 55 -5.62 -7.15 -7.04
N HIS A 56 -4.68 -6.39 -6.47
CA HIS A 56 -3.25 -6.52 -6.75
C HIS A 56 -2.51 -7.18 -5.59
N VAL A 57 -1.80 -8.27 -5.88
CA VAL A 57 -0.96 -8.98 -4.90
C VAL A 57 0.51 -8.63 -5.11
N GLY A 58 1.17 -8.25 -4.02
CA GLY A 58 2.55 -7.79 -3.94
C GLY A 58 2.71 -6.43 -3.25
N GLY A 59 1.60 -5.75 -2.92
CA GLY A 59 1.60 -4.44 -2.23
C GLY A 59 2.38 -3.35 -2.97
N LEU A 60 3.05 -2.46 -2.22
CA LEU A 60 3.88 -1.37 -2.74
C LEU A 60 4.87 -1.80 -3.82
N THR A 61 5.44 -3.01 -3.72
CA THR A 61 6.37 -3.55 -4.73
C THR A 61 5.73 -3.67 -6.11
N VAL A 62 4.41 -3.89 -6.21
CA VAL A 62 3.70 -4.02 -7.49
C VAL A 62 2.81 -2.82 -7.82
N SER A 63 2.74 -1.84 -6.92
CA SER A 63 1.82 -0.69 -7.02
C SER A 63 2.49 0.68 -7.00
N GLY A 64 3.83 0.75 -7.11
CA GLY A 64 4.51 2.03 -7.35
C GLY A 64 5.93 2.14 -6.81
N LEU A 65 6.43 1.20 -6.00
CA LEU A 65 7.83 1.18 -5.54
C LEU A 65 8.72 0.42 -6.55
N GLY A 66 8.70 0.88 -7.80
CA GLY A 66 9.40 0.26 -8.92
C GLY A 66 10.91 0.51 -8.90
N SER A 67 11.34 1.64 -8.34
CA SER A 67 12.74 1.98 -8.08
C SER A 67 13.09 1.61 -6.64
N THR A 68 13.46 0.35 -6.41
CA THR A 68 13.67 -0.18 -5.05
C THR A 68 14.76 0.58 -4.30
N ASP A 69 14.40 1.11 -3.13
CA ASP A 69 15.33 1.67 -2.16
C ASP A 69 16.20 0.55 -1.58
N SER A 70 17.48 0.56 -1.93
CA SER A 70 18.43 -0.44 -1.46
C SER A 70 19.74 0.23 -1.08
N GLY A 71 20.19 -0.03 0.15
CA GLY A 71 21.54 0.27 0.59
C GLY A 71 22.49 -0.84 0.13
N ASN A 72 22.83 -1.76 1.04
CA ASN A 72 23.63 -2.92 0.69
C ASN A 72 22.77 -4.03 0.06
N LYS A 73 22.75 -4.11 -1.27
CA LYS A 73 22.04 -5.15 -2.04
C LYS A 73 22.47 -6.59 -1.72
N ALA A 74 23.67 -6.79 -1.17
CA ALA A 74 24.14 -8.13 -0.76
C ALA A 74 23.42 -8.66 0.49
N ALA A 75 22.78 -7.78 1.27
CA ALA A 75 21.98 -8.19 2.43
C ALA A 75 20.60 -8.77 2.03
N ILE A 76 20.19 -8.60 0.77
CA ILE A 76 18.89 -9.03 0.26
C ILE A 76 19.03 -10.44 -0.33
N GLY A 77 18.47 -11.43 0.37
CA GLY A 77 18.51 -12.85 0.04
C GLY A 77 17.12 -13.51 -0.02
N GLY A 78 17.09 -14.84 -0.05
CA GLY A 78 15.87 -15.63 0.05
C GLY A 78 14.85 -15.37 -1.08
N VAL A 79 13.56 -15.46 -0.75
CA VAL A 79 12.45 -15.25 -1.70
C VAL A 79 12.49 -13.84 -2.30
N ALA A 80 12.92 -12.84 -1.54
CA ALA A 80 13.07 -11.47 -2.05
C ALA A 80 14.14 -11.38 -3.15
N ARG A 81 15.32 -12.02 -2.96
CA ARG A 81 16.35 -12.04 -4.01
C ARG A 81 15.89 -12.80 -5.25
N GLU A 82 15.16 -13.91 -5.08
CA GLU A 82 14.57 -14.65 -6.20
C GLU A 82 13.63 -13.77 -7.03
N PHE A 83 12.80 -12.93 -6.39
CA PHE A 83 11.98 -11.96 -7.09
C PHE A 83 12.82 -11.02 -7.98
N TYR A 84 13.86 -10.38 -7.42
CA TYR A 84 14.72 -9.47 -8.20
C TYR A 84 15.56 -10.18 -9.28
N GLN A 85 15.89 -11.46 -9.09
CA GLN A 85 16.53 -12.29 -10.11
C GLN A 85 15.55 -12.60 -11.25
N ARG A 86 14.28 -12.88 -10.96
CA ARG A 86 13.24 -13.04 -11.98
C ARG A 86 12.95 -11.73 -12.72
N ILE A 87 13.02 -10.58 -12.04
CA ILE A 87 12.97 -9.26 -12.69
C ILE A 87 14.14 -9.11 -13.68
N LYS A 88 15.36 -9.46 -13.25
CA LYS A 88 16.53 -9.45 -14.15
C LYS A 88 16.33 -10.36 -15.35
N GLN A 89 15.87 -11.60 -15.14
CA GLN A 89 15.59 -12.54 -16.22
C GLN A 89 14.59 -11.98 -17.23
N HIS A 90 13.50 -11.34 -16.76
CA HIS A 90 12.54 -10.68 -17.66
C HIS A 90 13.23 -9.60 -18.53
N TYR A 91 14.02 -8.73 -17.92
CA TYR A 91 14.70 -7.64 -18.64
C TYR A 91 15.99 -8.06 -19.37
N ASP A 92 16.43 -9.32 -19.24
CA ASP A 92 17.46 -9.90 -20.10
C ASP A 92 16.90 -10.27 -21.49
N GLU A 93 15.58 -10.46 -21.58
CA GLU A 93 14.91 -10.69 -22.86
C GLU A 93 14.76 -9.40 -23.64
N SER A 94 15.18 -9.39 -24.91
CA SER A 94 15.04 -8.22 -25.78
C SER A 94 13.59 -7.79 -25.99
N SER A 95 12.64 -8.72 -25.88
CA SER A 95 11.19 -8.49 -25.97
C SER A 95 10.62 -7.63 -24.83
N ALA A 96 11.30 -7.59 -23.67
CA ALA A 96 10.90 -6.76 -22.54
C ALA A 96 11.11 -5.26 -22.80
N TRP A 97 11.97 -4.92 -23.77
CA TRP A 97 12.35 -3.54 -24.09
C TRP A 97 11.54 -3.01 -25.28
N ARG A 98 10.36 -2.46 -24.98
CA ARG A 98 9.38 -1.98 -25.97
C ARG A 98 9.58 -0.52 -26.36
N GLN A 99 10.03 0.31 -25.42
CA GLN A 99 10.07 1.79 -25.56
C GLN A 99 11.49 2.35 -25.59
N GLU A 100 12.46 1.53 -25.24
CA GLU A 100 13.89 1.84 -25.28
C GLU A 100 14.67 0.54 -25.49
N SER A 101 16.00 0.57 -25.41
CA SER A 101 16.82 -0.65 -25.43
C SER A 101 17.46 -0.89 -24.07
N ALA A 102 17.78 -2.14 -23.74
CA ALA A 102 18.50 -2.49 -22.52
C ALA A 102 19.77 -1.65 -22.31
N LYS A 103 20.53 -1.41 -23.41
CA LYS A 103 21.74 -0.59 -23.40
C LYS A 103 21.45 0.91 -23.20
N GLY A 104 20.28 1.37 -23.62
CA GLY A 104 19.83 2.76 -23.43
C GLY A 104 19.41 3.03 -21.99
N TYR A 105 18.95 2.03 -21.25
CA TYR A 105 18.51 2.20 -19.88
C TYR A 105 19.68 2.20 -18.89
N SER A 106 19.93 3.37 -18.29
CA SER A 106 21.11 3.63 -17.45
C SER A 106 21.26 2.76 -16.20
N ARG A 107 20.21 2.06 -15.76
CA ARG A 107 20.22 1.18 -14.57
C ARG A 107 20.18 -0.31 -14.89
N TYR A 108 20.18 -0.69 -16.17
CA TYR A 108 20.41 -2.08 -16.57
C TYR A 108 21.90 -2.42 -16.44
N ARG A 109 22.20 -3.57 -15.85
CA ARG A 109 23.57 -4.07 -15.63
C ARG A 109 23.61 -5.52 -16.12
N PRO A 110 24.23 -5.80 -17.28
CA PRO A 110 24.26 -7.16 -17.84
C PRO A 110 24.86 -8.19 -16.88
N GLU A 111 25.92 -7.79 -16.17
CA GLU A 111 26.69 -8.65 -15.27
C GLU A 111 26.07 -8.85 -13.88
N ASP A 112 25.06 -8.04 -13.52
CA ASP A 112 24.36 -8.22 -12.24
C ASP A 112 23.42 -9.43 -12.34
N ASP A 113 23.29 -10.21 -11.28
CA ASP A 113 22.36 -11.34 -11.21
C ASP A 113 20.91 -10.90 -10.91
N ALA A 114 20.70 -9.65 -10.48
CA ALA A 114 19.41 -9.13 -10.06
C ALA A 114 19.20 -7.67 -10.47
N MET A 115 17.95 -7.29 -10.72
CA MET A 115 17.57 -5.94 -11.15
C MET A 115 16.56 -5.33 -10.18
N TRP A 116 16.79 -4.07 -9.84
CA TRP A 116 16.15 -3.35 -8.72
C TRP A 116 15.18 -2.27 -9.19
N THR A 117 14.94 -2.27 -10.48
CA THR A 117 14.19 -1.27 -11.19
C THR A 117 13.27 -1.96 -12.17
N PHE A 118 11.96 -1.74 -12.06
CA PHE A 118 10.97 -2.48 -12.84
C PHE A 118 9.67 -1.71 -12.97
N GLU A 119 8.89 -2.11 -13.95
CA GLU A 119 7.53 -1.60 -14.13
C GLU A 119 6.56 -2.35 -13.20
N PRO A 120 5.56 -1.67 -12.60
CA PRO A 120 4.62 -2.28 -11.65
C PRO A 120 3.96 -3.57 -12.16
N HIS A 121 3.48 -3.56 -13.42
CA HIS A 121 2.83 -4.73 -14.03
C HIS A 121 3.77 -5.94 -14.23
N VAL A 122 5.07 -5.70 -14.44
CA VAL A 122 6.08 -6.78 -14.55
C VAL A 122 6.30 -7.40 -13.18
N ALA A 123 6.42 -6.57 -12.14
CA ALA A 123 6.52 -7.04 -10.76
C ALA A 123 5.30 -7.86 -10.35
N GLU A 124 4.08 -7.39 -10.65
CA GLU A 124 2.85 -8.13 -10.36
C GLU A 124 2.82 -9.48 -11.07
N GLY A 125 3.18 -9.51 -12.37
CA GLY A 125 3.26 -10.75 -13.14
C GLY A 125 4.20 -11.77 -12.49
N ILE A 126 5.41 -11.33 -12.10
CA ILE A 126 6.39 -12.21 -11.45
C ILE A 126 5.91 -12.69 -10.08
N VAL A 127 5.29 -11.82 -9.26
CA VAL A 127 4.71 -12.24 -7.97
C VAL A 127 3.63 -13.31 -8.18
N ARG A 128 2.74 -13.11 -9.16
CA ARG A 128 1.70 -14.08 -9.50
C ARG A 128 2.28 -15.40 -10.01
N ASP A 129 3.31 -15.35 -10.84
CA ASP A 129 4.00 -16.55 -11.32
C ASP A 129 4.68 -17.30 -10.17
N MET A 130 5.38 -16.61 -9.28
CA MET A 130 6.02 -17.24 -8.11
C MET A 130 5.00 -17.91 -7.18
N LEU A 131 3.85 -17.26 -6.94
CA LEU A 131 2.75 -17.82 -6.16
C LEU A 131 2.14 -19.05 -6.83
N LYS A 132 1.93 -18.98 -8.15
CA LYS A 132 1.41 -20.08 -8.97
C LYS A 132 2.37 -21.27 -9.01
N ASP A 133 3.66 -21.03 -9.25
CA ASP A 133 4.71 -22.05 -9.25
C ASP A 133 4.77 -22.80 -7.91
N ALA A 134 4.57 -22.08 -6.81
CA ALA A 134 4.49 -22.66 -5.48
C ALA A 134 3.13 -23.35 -5.19
N GLY A 135 2.12 -23.16 -6.04
CA GLY A 135 0.76 -23.67 -5.85
C GLY A 135 0.04 -23.02 -4.67
N VAL A 136 0.26 -21.72 -4.43
CA VAL A 136 -0.50 -20.93 -3.45
C VAL A 136 -1.90 -20.64 -4.01
N VAL A 137 -2.93 -20.78 -3.17
CA VAL A 137 -4.28 -20.31 -3.48
C VAL A 137 -4.36 -18.82 -3.14
N VAL A 138 -4.78 -18.00 -4.09
CA VAL A 138 -4.92 -16.55 -3.92
C VAL A 138 -6.35 -16.16 -4.27
N VAL A 139 -7.02 -15.45 -3.36
CA VAL A 139 -8.37 -14.93 -3.57
C VAL A 139 -8.34 -13.42 -3.31
N THR A 140 -8.64 -12.64 -4.34
CA THR A 140 -8.72 -11.18 -4.29
C THR A 140 -10.15 -10.70 -4.02
N GLY A 141 -10.33 -9.45 -3.63
CA GLY A 141 -11.65 -8.89 -3.32
C GLY A 141 -12.27 -9.39 -2.00
N GLU A 142 -11.48 -10.01 -1.12
CA GLU A 142 -11.96 -10.61 0.12
C GLU A 142 -11.62 -9.72 1.32
N PHE A 143 -12.55 -8.83 1.68
CA PHE A 143 -12.46 -8.02 2.89
C PHE A 143 -12.83 -8.82 4.12
N LEU A 144 -12.06 -8.74 5.20
CA LEU A 144 -12.41 -9.33 6.50
C LEU A 144 -13.65 -8.65 7.08
N ASP A 145 -14.58 -9.43 7.61
CA ASP A 145 -15.55 -8.90 8.57
C ASP A 145 -14.78 -8.64 9.88
N ARG A 146 -14.30 -7.40 10.06
CA ARG A 146 -13.46 -7.05 11.22
C ARG A 146 -14.23 -7.07 12.54
N ALA A 147 -15.55 -7.01 12.51
CA ALA A 147 -16.38 -6.97 13.70
C ALA A 147 -16.69 -8.37 14.24
N GLN A 148 -16.94 -9.34 13.34
CA GLN A 148 -17.43 -10.67 13.73
C GLN A 148 -16.77 -11.83 12.96
N GLY A 149 -15.88 -11.53 12.02
CA GLY A 149 -15.30 -12.53 11.14
C GLY A 149 -14.23 -13.39 11.78
N ALA A 150 -13.59 -12.92 12.85
CA ALA A 150 -12.57 -13.70 13.55
C ALA A 150 -13.20 -14.63 14.60
N GLU A 151 -13.18 -15.93 14.34
CA GLU A 151 -13.65 -16.93 15.31
C GLU A 151 -12.50 -17.35 16.24
N MET A 152 -12.67 -17.07 17.52
CA MET A 152 -11.70 -17.40 18.58
C MET A 152 -12.18 -18.59 19.42
N GLN A 153 -11.25 -19.50 19.74
CA GLN A 153 -11.42 -20.54 20.76
C GLN A 153 -10.41 -20.29 21.88
N GLY A 154 -10.87 -19.65 22.96
CA GLY A 154 -9.97 -19.10 23.97
C GLY A 154 -9.05 -18.06 23.33
N GLN A 155 -7.73 -18.27 23.41
CA GLN A 155 -6.71 -17.39 22.82
C GLN A 155 -6.29 -17.80 21.40
N ARG A 156 -6.99 -18.75 20.78
CA ARG A 156 -6.64 -19.30 19.47
C ARG A 156 -7.62 -18.85 18.41
N LEU A 157 -7.15 -18.13 17.40
CA LEU A 157 -7.90 -17.90 16.17
C LEU A 157 -8.04 -19.23 15.41
N VAL A 158 -9.26 -19.57 14.99
CA VAL A 158 -9.56 -20.86 14.31
C VAL A 158 -10.14 -20.69 12.91
N SER A 159 -10.82 -19.58 12.62
CA SER A 159 -11.27 -19.25 11.27
C SER A 159 -11.51 -17.76 11.06
N LEU A 160 -11.50 -17.36 9.80
CA LEU A 160 -11.92 -16.04 9.33
C LEU A 160 -13.17 -16.16 8.47
N THR A 161 -14.07 -15.21 8.63
CA THR A 161 -15.22 -14.97 7.74
C THR A 161 -15.03 -13.62 7.06
N MET A 162 -15.08 -13.63 5.74
CA MET A 162 -15.00 -12.42 4.91
C MET A 162 -16.38 -11.78 4.77
N GLN A 163 -16.43 -10.51 4.37
CA GLN A 163 -17.67 -9.79 4.07
C GLN A 163 -18.47 -10.45 2.94
N SER A 164 -17.81 -11.19 2.05
CA SER A 164 -18.44 -12.02 1.02
C SER A 164 -19.25 -13.21 1.58
N GLY A 165 -19.06 -13.53 2.86
CA GLY A 165 -19.56 -14.75 3.50
C GLY A 165 -18.63 -15.95 3.37
N ARG A 166 -17.50 -15.85 2.64
CA ARG A 166 -16.48 -16.90 2.59
C ARG A 166 -15.92 -17.14 4.00
N LYS A 167 -15.94 -18.40 4.44
CA LYS A 167 -15.34 -18.82 5.71
C LYS A 167 -14.17 -19.77 5.48
N VAL A 168 -13.04 -19.46 6.10
CA VAL A 168 -11.77 -20.20 5.95
C VAL A 168 -11.19 -20.54 7.32
N ALA A 169 -10.98 -21.82 7.60
CA ALA A 169 -10.31 -22.32 8.79
C ALA A 169 -8.79 -22.47 8.59
N GLY A 170 -8.03 -22.26 9.65
CA GLY A 170 -6.57 -22.23 9.61
C GLY A 170 -5.91 -22.83 10.85
N LYS A 171 -4.70 -23.37 10.71
CA LYS A 171 -3.88 -23.75 11.88
C LYS A 171 -3.03 -22.58 12.38
N VAL A 172 -2.59 -21.74 11.46
CA VAL A 172 -1.82 -20.51 11.68
C VAL A 172 -2.43 -19.41 10.82
N PHE A 173 -2.42 -18.19 11.34
CA PHE A 173 -2.89 -17.00 10.65
C PHE A 173 -1.77 -15.98 10.59
N ILE A 174 -1.62 -15.32 9.45
CA ILE A 174 -0.65 -14.25 9.23
C ILE A 174 -1.43 -13.02 8.81
N ASP A 175 -1.25 -11.92 9.53
CA ASP A 175 -1.62 -10.61 9.05
C ASP A 175 -0.49 -10.08 8.17
N ALA A 176 -0.80 -9.83 6.91
CA ALA A 176 0.09 -9.24 5.93
C ALA A 176 -0.58 -8.03 5.25
N THR A 177 -1.49 -7.35 5.95
CA THR A 177 -1.96 -5.99 5.63
C THR A 177 -0.92 -4.96 6.07
N TYR A 178 -1.05 -3.71 5.60
CA TYR A 178 -0.15 -2.63 6.07
C TYR A 178 -0.51 -2.15 7.47
N GLU A 179 -1.81 -2.13 7.79
CA GLU A 179 -2.34 -1.55 9.02
C GLU A 179 -2.46 -2.56 10.17
N GLY A 180 -2.32 -3.86 9.90
CA GLY A 180 -2.53 -4.91 10.92
C GLY A 180 -4.02 -5.16 11.20
N ASP A 181 -4.86 -5.14 10.16
CA ASP A 181 -6.31 -5.24 10.27
C ASP A 181 -6.82 -6.52 10.94
N LEU A 182 -6.18 -7.66 10.67
CA LEU A 182 -6.50 -8.92 11.33
C LEU A 182 -6.01 -8.91 12.79
N LEU A 183 -4.83 -8.35 13.06
CA LEU A 183 -4.31 -8.21 14.43
C LEU A 183 -5.28 -7.37 15.29
N ALA A 184 -5.74 -6.24 14.75
CA ALA A 184 -6.74 -5.40 15.40
C ALA A 184 -8.08 -6.14 15.60
N ALA A 185 -8.56 -6.87 14.58
CA ALA A 185 -9.81 -7.63 14.65
C ALA A 185 -9.81 -8.74 15.72
N VAL A 186 -8.64 -9.27 16.10
CA VAL A 186 -8.51 -10.26 17.18
C VAL A 186 -8.07 -9.66 18.52
N GLY A 187 -8.05 -8.33 18.64
CA GLY A 187 -7.78 -7.62 19.89
C GLY A 187 -6.31 -7.57 20.29
N VAL A 188 -5.37 -7.72 19.34
CA VAL A 188 -3.95 -7.45 19.62
C VAL A 188 -3.78 -5.95 19.87
N SER A 189 -3.09 -5.59 20.96
CA SER A 189 -2.77 -4.19 21.27
C SER A 189 -1.78 -3.60 20.27
N PHE A 190 -1.99 -2.36 19.87
CA PHE A 190 -1.11 -1.61 18.97
C PHE A 190 -1.05 -0.14 19.37
N THR A 191 -0.08 0.58 18.81
CA THR A 191 0.09 2.02 18.93
C THR A 191 -0.04 2.64 17.55
N VAL A 192 -0.64 3.83 17.46
CA VAL A 192 -0.65 4.68 16.27
C VAL A 192 0.00 6.01 16.61
N GLY A 193 0.85 6.49 15.70
CA GLY A 193 1.60 7.73 15.87
C GLY A 193 2.96 7.52 16.51
N ARG A 194 3.42 8.52 17.26
CA ARG A 194 4.76 8.53 17.86
C ARG A 194 4.69 8.28 19.36
N GLU A 195 5.51 7.36 19.83
CA GLU A 195 5.72 7.15 21.26
C GLU A 195 6.71 8.19 21.79
N SER A 196 6.48 8.71 23.01
CA SER A 196 7.35 9.74 23.62
C SER A 196 8.70 9.16 24.09
N ASN A 197 9.73 10.01 24.21
CA ASN A 197 11.01 9.64 24.82
C ASN A 197 10.83 9.02 26.21
N ALA A 198 9.92 9.58 27.01
CA ALA A 198 9.67 9.14 28.38
C ALA A 198 9.06 7.73 28.48
N MET A 199 8.39 7.24 27.42
CA MET A 199 7.67 5.96 27.46
C MET A 199 8.62 4.76 27.63
N TYR A 200 9.75 4.76 26.94
CA TYR A 200 10.74 3.68 27.00
C TYR A 200 12.18 4.15 27.25
N GLY A 201 12.40 5.45 27.49
CA GLY A 201 13.73 6.02 27.69
C GLY A 201 14.55 6.10 26.40
N GLU A 202 13.89 6.17 25.25
CA GLU A 202 14.53 6.37 23.94
C GLU A 202 14.77 7.85 23.68
N THR A 203 15.74 8.18 22.83
CA THR A 203 16.12 9.59 22.54
C THR A 203 15.75 10.04 21.13
N LEU A 204 15.31 9.12 20.27
CA LEU A 204 15.04 9.39 18.84
C LEU A 204 13.57 9.16 18.45
N ASN A 205 12.75 8.64 19.37
CA ASN A 205 11.30 8.62 19.20
C ASN A 205 10.69 9.99 19.58
N GLY A 206 9.36 10.09 19.50
CA GLY A 206 8.62 11.33 19.68
C GLY A 206 8.77 12.32 18.53
N VAL A 207 8.22 13.51 18.72
CA VAL A 207 8.34 14.65 17.81
C VAL A 207 9.80 15.10 17.71
N GLN A 208 10.23 15.52 16.52
CA GLN A 208 11.62 15.83 16.18
C GLN A 208 11.72 17.12 15.36
N VAL A 209 11.13 18.22 15.85
CA VAL A 209 11.17 19.57 15.26
C VAL A 209 12.62 20.02 15.03
N GLY A 210 13.49 19.91 16.04
CA GLY A 210 14.89 20.32 15.93
C GLY A 210 15.72 19.52 14.92
N HIS A 211 15.26 18.32 14.57
CA HIS A 211 15.94 17.40 13.65
C HIS A 211 15.27 17.32 12.26
N ALA A 212 14.16 18.00 12.04
CA ALA A 212 13.49 18.08 10.75
C ALA A 212 14.34 18.86 9.73
N ARG A 213 14.96 18.15 8.78
CA ARG A 213 15.86 18.74 7.77
C ARG A 213 15.37 18.56 6.33
N SER A 214 14.60 17.51 6.08
CA SER A 214 14.10 17.16 4.75
C SER A 214 12.77 17.84 4.50
N HIS A 215 12.44 18.07 3.22
CA HIS A 215 11.11 18.58 2.81
C HIS A 215 10.71 19.91 3.45
N GLN A 216 11.68 20.79 3.74
CA GLN A 216 11.41 22.10 4.32
C GLN A 216 11.28 23.17 3.22
N PHE A 217 10.45 24.18 3.48
CA PHE A 217 10.43 25.40 2.67
C PHE A 217 11.80 26.06 2.69
N VAL A 218 12.30 26.46 1.51
CA VAL A 218 13.57 27.19 1.37
C VAL A 218 13.36 28.66 1.02
N LYS A 219 12.08 29.06 0.91
CA LYS A 219 11.60 30.42 0.67
C LYS A 219 10.60 30.80 1.75
N GLN A 220 10.38 32.09 1.91
CA GLN A 220 9.30 32.59 2.74
C GLN A 220 8.02 32.53 1.91
N VAL A 221 7.11 31.64 2.30
CA VAL A 221 5.84 31.42 1.61
C VAL A 221 4.72 31.93 2.50
N ASP A 222 3.84 32.76 1.94
CA ASP A 222 2.70 33.30 2.66
C ASP A 222 1.63 32.22 2.84
N GLY A 223 1.36 31.84 4.08
CA GLY A 223 0.39 30.80 4.42
C GLY A 223 -1.03 31.28 4.67
N TYR A 224 -1.37 32.56 4.47
CA TYR A 224 -2.69 33.11 4.76
C TYR A 224 -3.64 33.05 3.56
N ILE A 225 -4.95 32.95 3.77
CA ILE A 225 -5.93 32.94 2.66
C ILE A 225 -5.79 34.21 1.81
N VAL A 226 -5.72 35.38 2.44
CA VAL A 226 -5.37 36.64 1.80
C VAL A 226 -3.89 36.95 2.08
N PRO A 227 -3.04 37.09 1.05
CA PRO A 227 -1.62 37.37 1.23
C PRO A 227 -1.35 38.56 2.16
N GLY A 228 -0.51 38.35 3.17
CA GLY A 228 -0.09 39.35 4.13
C GLY A 228 -1.11 39.70 5.21
N ASP A 229 -2.31 39.08 5.22
CA ASP A 229 -3.35 39.34 6.23
C ASP A 229 -3.58 38.13 7.14
N PRO A 230 -3.00 38.12 8.36
CA PRO A 230 -3.24 37.07 9.34
C PRO A 230 -4.70 36.90 9.77
N LYS A 231 -5.55 37.92 9.59
CA LYS A 231 -6.98 37.84 9.95
C LYS A 231 -7.79 37.02 8.96
N SER A 232 -7.24 36.76 7.78
CA SER A 232 -7.90 35.95 6.75
C SER A 232 -7.92 34.46 7.09
N GLY A 233 -7.11 34.00 8.05
CA GLY A 233 -6.92 32.59 8.36
C GLY A 233 -5.82 31.97 7.49
N LEU A 234 -5.47 30.72 7.80
CA LEU A 234 -4.44 29.97 7.06
C LEU A 234 -5.03 29.22 5.87
N LEU A 235 -4.20 29.01 4.84
CA LEU A 235 -4.51 28.14 3.71
C LEU A 235 -4.81 26.71 4.19
N PRO A 236 -5.59 25.92 3.42
CA PRO A 236 -5.88 24.53 3.74
C PRO A 236 -4.61 23.71 4.05
N GLY A 237 -4.70 22.85 5.07
CA GLY A 237 -3.63 21.93 5.44
C GLY A 237 -2.46 22.52 6.25
N ILE A 238 -2.42 23.83 6.49
CA ILE A 238 -1.38 24.43 7.34
C ILE A 238 -1.74 24.26 8.83
N GLU A 239 -0.89 23.57 9.56
CA GLU A 239 -0.94 23.47 11.02
C GLU A 239 -0.01 24.50 11.69
N THR A 240 -0.39 24.98 12.87
CA THR A 240 0.39 25.97 13.64
C THR A 240 1.22 25.34 14.76
N ASP A 241 0.97 24.08 15.07
CA ASP A 241 1.62 23.38 16.18
C ASP A 241 2.54 22.26 15.66
N PRO A 242 3.87 22.51 15.58
CA PRO A 242 4.82 21.49 15.17
C PRO A 242 5.05 20.41 16.24
N GLY A 243 4.47 20.56 17.45
CA GLY A 243 4.72 19.72 18.60
C GLY A 243 6.00 20.10 19.36
N VAL A 244 6.29 19.38 20.44
CA VAL A 244 7.46 19.58 21.30
C VAL A 244 8.42 18.40 21.16
N ASP A 245 9.71 18.67 20.96
CA ASP A 245 10.74 17.64 20.81
C ASP A 245 10.65 16.57 21.92
N GLY A 246 10.59 15.31 21.52
CA GLY A 246 10.54 14.15 22.40
C GLY A 246 9.15 13.76 22.90
N GLU A 247 8.11 14.58 22.69
CA GLU A 247 6.74 14.22 23.05
C GLU A 247 6.13 13.23 22.06
N GLY A 248 5.19 12.42 22.54
CA GLY A 248 4.40 11.53 21.69
C GLY A 248 3.20 12.25 21.12
N ASP A 249 2.69 11.78 19.98
CA ASP A 249 1.46 12.27 19.35
C ASP A 249 0.76 11.14 18.58
N ALA A 250 -0.47 11.40 18.13
CA ALA A 250 -1.23 10.46 17.31
C ALA A 250 -0.96 10.63 15.80
N ARG A 251 0.02 11.47 15.42
CA ARG A 251 0.28 11.81 14.02
C ARG A 251 1.17 10.72 13.40
N VAL A 252 0.82 10.31 12.20
CA VAL A 252 1.60 9.35 11.40
C VAL A 252 2.33 10.05 10.25
N GLN A 253 3.34 9.39 9.68
CA GLN A 253 3.98 9.89 8.47
C GLN A 253 2.93 10.02 7.35
N ALA A 254 3.00 11.12 6.57
CA ALA A 254 2.07 11.35 5.48
C ALA A 254 2.10 10.20 4.46
N TYR A 255 0.94 9.89 3.90
CA TYR A 255 0.81 8.89 2.84
C TYR A 255 0.99 9.53 1.47
N ASN A 256 1.42 8.70 0.52
CA ASN A 256 1.74 9.11 -0.85
C ASN A 256 1.26 8.04 -1.84
N PHE A 257 0.70 8.48 -2.97
CA PHE A 257 0.58 7.63 -4.15
C PHE A 257 1.88 7.66 -4.95
N ARG A 258 2.52 6.51 -5.09
CA ARG A 258 3.69 6.33 -5.96
C ARG A 258 3.23 6.15 -7.41
N ILE A 259 3.44 7.17 -8.24
CA ILE A 259 2.79 7.25 -9.55
C ILE A 259 3.73 6.72 -10.64
N CYS A 260 3.23 5.78 -11.44
CA CYS A 260 3.93 5.29 -12.62
C CYS A 260 3.58 6.13 -13.86
N MET A 261 4.41 7.12 -14.21
CA MET A 261 4.21 7.98 -15.39
C MET A 261 5.11 7.58 -16.56
N THR A 262 4.89 8.15 -17.75
CA THR A 262 5.73 7.94 -18.94
C THR A 262 5.85 9.20 -19.78
N ASP A 263 7.00 9.39 -20.43
CA ASP A 263 7.22 10.46 -21.40
C ASP A 263 6.99 10.00 -22.86
N ASN A 264 6.71 8.71 -23.09
CA ASN A 264 6.34 8.23 -24.42
C ASN A 264 4.89 8.62 -24.75
N LYS A 265 4.72 9.47 -25.76
CA LYS A 265 3.42 9.95 -26.26
C LYS A 265 2.44 8.85 -26.64
N GLU A 266 2.90 7.72 -27.18
CA GLU A 266 2.02 6.62 -27.59
C GLU A 266 1.52 5.77 -26.41
N ASN A 267 2.14 5.91 -25.24
CA ASN A 267 1.80 5.19 -24.00
C ASN A 267 1.25 6.13 -22.91
N GLN A 268 1.04 7.41 -23.24
CA GLN A 268 0.53 8.40 -22.29
C GLN A 268 -0.99 8.28 -22.11
N VAL A 269 -1.42 8.32 -20.86
CA VAL A 269 -2.81 8.56 -20.48
C VAL A 269 -2.86 9.94 -19.79
N PRO A 270 -3.76 10.85 -20.22
CA PRO A 270 -3.85 12.17 -19.60
C PRO A 270 -4.40 12.08 -18.17
N PHE A 271 -3.92 12.95 -17.29
CA PHE A 271 -4.56 13.17 -15.99
C PHE A 271 -5.90 13.87 -16.21
N ALA A 272 -6.99 13.23 -15.78
CA ALA A 272 -8.29 13.86 -15.80
C ALA A 272 -8.37 14.89 -14.67
N LYS A 273 -9.00 16.05 -14.94
CA LYS A 273 -9.32 17.01 -13.88
C LYS A 273 -10.45 16.43 -13.01
N PRO A 274 -10.28 16.32 -11.67
CA PRO A 274 -11.35 15.90 -10.77
C PRO A 274 -12.57 16.84 -10.85
N ALA A 275 -13.77 16.29 -10.58
CA ALA A 275 -15.02 17.04 -10.64
C ALA A 275 -15.13 18.10 -9.52
N ASP A 276 -14.47 17.84 -8.41
CA ASP A 276 -14.43 18.58 -7.15
C ASP A 276 -13.10 19.32 -6.95
N TYR A 277 -12.33 19.54 -8.02
CA TYR A 277 -11.09 20.32 -7.98
C TYR A 277 -11.33 21.71 -7.37
N ASP A 278 -10.67 21.99 -6.24
CA ASP A 278 -10.54 23.33 -5.65
C ASP A 278 -9.09 23.82 -5.77
N GLU A 279 -8.91 24.97 -6.39
CA GLU A 279 -7.59 25.59 -6.56
C GLU A 279 -6.98 26.03 -5.22
N GLN A 280 -7.81 26.33 -4.21
CA GLN A 280 -7.33 26.73 -2.89
C GLN A 280 -6.51 25.64 -2.19
N GLU A 281 -6.77 24.37 -2.46
CA GLU A 281 -5.98 23.24 -1.93
C GLU A 281 -4.54 23.23 -2.49
N PHE A 282 -4.30 23.88 -3.63
CA PHE A 282 -3.00 23.95 -4.29
C PHE A 282 -2.32 25.34 -4.17
N GLU A 283 -3.00 26.32 -3.57
CA GLU A 283 -2.52 27.69 -3.46
C GLU A 283 -1.14 27.77 -2.76
N LEU A 284 -0.89 26.92 -1.76
CA LEU A 284 0.41 26.88 -1.08
C LEU A 284 1.56 26.47 -2.01
N LEU A 285 1.30 25.55 -2.96
CA LEU A 285 2.27 25.17 -3.98
C LEU A 285 2.53 26.33 -4.95
N LEU A 286 1.46 27.00 -5.41
CA LEU A 286 1.57 28.14 -6.32
C LEU A 286 2.41 29.26 -5.68
N ARG A 287 2.13 29.59 -4.41
CA ARG A 287 2.90 30.60 -3.67
C ARG A 287 4.34 30.20 -3.42
N ASN A 288 4.64 28.91 -3.29
CA ASN A 288 6.03 28.45 -3.20
C ASN A 288 6.80 28.77 -4.51
N PHE A 289 6.16 28.60 -5.68
CA PHE A 289 6.74 29.01 -6.96
C PHE A 289 6.87 30.54 -7.07
N GLU A 290 5.85 31.30 -6.66
CA GLU A 290 5.89 32.78 -6.68
C GLU A 290 6.98 33.34 -5.76
N ALA A 291 7.23 32.69 -4.62
CA ALA A 291 8.34 33.00 -3.72
C ALA A 291 9.73 32.62 -4.29
N GLY A 292 9.75 31.98 -5.47
CA GLY A 292 10.95 31.70 -6.25
C GLY A 292 11.58 30.32 -6.01
N ASP A 293 10.85 29.36 -5.42
CA ASP A 293 11.28 27.96 -5.39
C ASP A 293 10.86 27.25 -6.67
N MET A 294 11.73 27.29 -7.68
CA MET A 294 11.46 26.68 -9.01
C MET A 294 11.85 25.19 -9.09
N ARG A 295 12.15 24.54 -7.95
CA ARG A 295 12.48 23.11 -7.94
C ARG A 295 11.24 22.30 -8.26
N LEU A 296 11.40 21.24 -9.06
CA LEU A 296 10.31 20.32 -9.37
C LEU A 296 9.88 19.59 -8.09
N PRO A 297 8.62 19.72 -7.62
CA PRO A 297 8.15 19.13 -6.36
C PRO A 297 7.87 17.64 -6.49
N LEU A 298 8.72 16.90 -7.20
CA LEU A 298 8.59 15.48 -7.48
C LEU A 298 9.98 14.84 -7.52
N ALA A 299 10.13 13.67 -6.91
CA ALA A 299 11.29 12.81 -7.11
C ALA A 299 10.95 11.82 -8.23
N ILE A 300 11.68 11.89 -9.33
CA ILE A 300 11.43 11.05 -10.51
C ILE A 300 12.53 10.00 -10.62
N GLY A 301 12.19 8.75 -10.31
CA GLY A 301 13.03 7.59 -10.58
C GLY A 301 12.73 7.01 -11.96
N MET A 302 13.72 6.96 -12.87
CA MET A 302 13.50 6.33 -14.18
C MET A 302 13.39 4.80 -14.05
N MET A 303 12.36 4.25 -14.66
CA MET A 303 12.10 2.81 -14.82
C MET A 303 12.29 2.36 -16.27
N PRO A 304 12.43 1.04 -16.52
CA PRO A 304 12.47 0.51 -17.86
C PRO A 304 11.27 0.97 -18.70
N ASN A 305 11.47 0.99 -20.01
CA ASN A 305 10.49 1.36 -21.00
C ASN A 305 9.99 2.80 -20.87
N ARG A 306 10.90 3.73 -20.54
CA ARG A 306 10.58 5.16 -20.41
C ARG A 306 9.43 5.42 -19.43
N LYS A 307 9.35 4.59 -18.41
CA LYS A 307 8.43 4.77 -17.29
C LYS A 307 9.16 5.41 -16.12
N THR A 308 8.39 5.83 -15.13
CA THR A 308 8.91 6.48 -13.94
C THR A 308 8.26 5.88 -12.72
N ASP A 309 8.97 5.98 -11.61
CA ASP A 309 8.46 5.84 -10.27
C ASP A 309 8.56 7.24 -9.64
N VAL A 310 7.41 7.90 -9.52
CA VAL A 310 7.31 9.27 -9.02
C VAL A 310 6.90 9.26 -7.56
N ASN A 311 7.70 9.96 -6.74
CA ASN A 311 7.47 10.14 -5.32
C ASN A 311 7.43 11.62 -4.94
N ASN A 312 7.07 11.90 -3.69
CA ASN A 312 7.17 13.21 -3.11
C ASN A 312 8.62 13.75 -3.08
N ASN A 313 8.76 15.07 -3.20
CA ASN A 313 10.00 15.78 -2.96
C ASN A 313 9.74 17.26 -2.62
N HIS A 314 10.63 17.85 -1.82
CA HIS A 314 10.53 19.24 -1.34
C HIS A 314 9.32 19.48 -0.43
N ALA A 315 8.95 20.74 -0.20
CA ALA A 315 8.07 21.17 0.89
C ALA A 315 6.58 20.94 0.63
N VAL A 316 6.14 21.13 -0.61
CA VAL A 316 4.77 20.86 -1.07
C VAL A 316 4.89 19.93 -2.26
N SER A 317 4.22 18.79 -2.23
CA SER A 317 4.42 17.68 -3.18
C SER A 317 3.20 16.76 -3.20
N THR A 318 3.36 15.50 -3.60
CA THR A 318 2.29 14.51 -3.75
C THR A 318 1.80 13.89 -2.43
N ASP A 319 2.42 14.22 -1.30
CA ASP A 319 1.95 13.79 0.03
C ASP A 319 0.70 14.58 0.44
N PHE A 320 -0.30 13.89 0.98
CA PHE A 320 -1.46 14.56 1.59
C PHE A 320 -1.30 14.66 3.10
N ILE A 321 -0.44 15.59 3.50
CA ILE A 321 0.02 15.76 4.88
C ILE A 321 -1.18 15.97 5.81
N GLY A 322 -1.22 15.20 6.90
CA GLY A 322 -2.22 15.34 7.97
C GLY A 322 -3.56 14.66 7.70
N ARG A 323 -3.81 14.18 6.47
CA ARG A 323 -5.10 13.58 6.10
C ARG A 323 -5.20 12.09 6.38
N ASN A 324 -4.06 11.44 6.61
CA ASN A 324 -4.00 10.00 6.82
C ASN A 324 -4.01 9.59 8.31
N TYR A 325 -4.19 10.52 9.26
CA TYR A 325 -4.09 10.23 10.69
C TYR A 325 -5.11 9.20 11.17
N ASP A 326 -6.33 9.26 10.66
CA ASP A 326 -7.40 8.31 11.03
C ASP A 326 -7.31 7.00 10.23
N PHE A 327 -6.56 6.97 9.14
CA PHE A 327 -6.50 5.83 8.20
C PHE A 327 -6.11 4.50 8.88
N PRO A 328 -5.08 4.42 9.75
CA PRO A 328 -4.66 3.17 10.36
C PRO A 328 -5.79 2.47 11.12
N THR A 329 -6.66 3.23 11.80
CA THR A 329 -7.75 2.69 12.61
C THR A 329 -9.12 2.74 11.94
N ALA A 330 -9.23 3.40 10.79
CA ALA A 330 -10.47 3.53 10.05
C ALA A 330 -10.99 2.19 9.51
N GLY A 331 -12.33 2.08 9.44
CA GLY A 331 -12.99 1.00 8.72
C GLY A 331 -12.93 1.21 7.19
N ASP A 332 -13.33 0.19 6.42
CA ASP A 332 -13.18 0.18 4.96
C ASP A 332 -13.82 1.39 4.26
N VAL A 333 -15.03 1.78 4.69
CA VAL A 333 -15.77 2.93 4.11
C VAL A 333 -15.01 4.24 4.32
N GLU A 334 -14.45 4.42 5.51
CA GLU A 334 -13.74 5.66 5.86
C GLU A 334 -12.37 5.71 5.19
N ARG A 335 -11.66 4.58 5.10
CA ARG A 335 -10.43 4.49 4.31
C ARG A 335 -10.66 4.82 2.83
N ALA A 336 -11.76 4.32 2.25
CA ALA A 336 -12.13 4.66 0.88
C ALA A 336 -12.41 6.15 0.69
N ARG A 337 -13.04 6.82 1.67
CA ARG A 337 -13.23 8.28 1.67
C ARG A 337 -11.89 9.02 1.70
N ILE A 338 -11.01 8.66 2.64
CA ILE A 338 -9.67 9.28 2.77
C ILE A 338 -8.84 9.08 1.49
N GLU A 339 -8.89 7.90 0.89
CA GLU A 339 -8.23 7.64 -0.40
C GLU A 339 -8.79 8.48 -1.53
N GLN A 340 -10.10 8.63 -1.60
CA GLN A 340 -10.75 9.46 -2.61
C GLN A 340 -10.38 10.94 -2.45
N GLU A 341 -10.24 11.43 -1.21
CA GLU A 341 -9.79 12.80 -0.96
C GLU A 341 -8.34 13.03 -1.38
N HIS A 342 -7.51 11.99 -1.40
CA HIS A 342 -6.12 12.06 -1.86
C HIS A 342 -5.97 11.89 -3.38
N ALA A 343 -6.92 11.25 -4.07
CA ALA A 343 -6.82 10.85 -5.48
C ALA A 343 -7.06 11.98 -6.49
#